data_AF-A0A1R3EZK1-F1
#
_entry.id   AF-A0A1R3EZK1-F1
#
_cell.length_a   1.000
_cell.length_b   1.000
_cell.length_c   1.000
_cell.angle_alpha   90.00
_cell.angle_beta   90.00
_cell.angle_gamma   90.00
#
_symmetry.space_group_name_H-M   'P 1'
#
loop_
_entity.id
_entity.type
_entity.pdbx_description
1 polymer ?
#
loop_
_entity_poly.entity_id
_entity_poly.type
_entity_poly.pdbx_seq_one_letter_code
_entity_poly.pdbx_strand_id
1 'polypeptide(L)'
;MNSKWLKYRIKLGFTKLSLATLAMFIMPLNTSAASFKPYEVKAVYLFRIANFIRWNDESTMNTVNFCVIGDEKVSKALTSITQGKSIRSLAIQVHQLVTPKCDITYLSDLDNDEFSRKAHSPHTVTISDIPNFTDMGGVIELTHIDNKLKPKINLVNTRRGEYVIGSNLSRIAIVEGQ
;
A
#
# COMPACT_ATOMS: atom_id res chain seq x y z
N MET A 1 -30.75 -68.26 47.46
CA MET A 1 -32.09 -68.03 48.07
C MET A 1 -32.66 -66.71 47.55
N ASN A 2 -33.97 -66.50 47.66
CA ASN A 2 -34.73 -65.29 47.27
C ASN A 2 -34.14 -63.96 47.81
N SER A 3 -34.40 -62.77 47.24
CA SER A 3 -35.14 -62.40 46.01
C SER A 3 -35.08 -60.90 45.67
N LYS A 4 -35.39 -60.57 44.40
CA LYS A 4 -36.15 -59.38 43.93
C LYS A 4 -35.69 -57.96 44.33
N TRP A 5 -35.33 -57.20 43.29
CA TRP A 5 -35.41 -55.74 43.24
C TRP A 5 -36.80 -55.19 43.64
N LEU A 6 -36.87 -54.06 44.36
CA LEU A 6 -38.00 -53.13 44.23
C LEU A 6 -37.72 -51.66 44.65
N LYS A 7 -37.77 -50.76 43.66
CA LYS A 7 -38.20 -49.34 43.69
C LYS A 7 -37.52 -48.30 44.64
N TYR A 8 -36.57 -47.54 44.08
CA TYR A 8 -36.81 -46.17 43.56
C TYR A 8 -37.63 -45.16 44.41
N ARG A 9 -36.99 -44.10 44.98
CA ARG A 9 -37.26 -42.67 44.63
C ARG A 9 -36.49 -41.56 45.39
N ILE A 10 -36.31 -40.43 44.67
CA ILE A 10 -36.37 -39.00 45.10
C ILE A 10 -35.12 -38.27 45.69
N LYS A 11 -34.61 -37.35 44.84
CA LYS A 11 -34.12 -35.96 45.04
C LYS A 11 -32.81 -35.59 45.78
N LEU A 12 -32.01 -34.80 45.03
CA LEU A 12 -31.23 -33.58 45.38
C LEU A 12 -30.23 -33.61 46.56
N GLY A 13 -28.96 -33.39 46.22
CA GLY A 13 -27.86 -33.07 47.15
C GLY A 13 -26.73 -32.26 46.49
N PHE A 14 -27.06 -31.33 45.59
CA PHE A 14 -26.06 -30.51 44.87
C PHE A 14 -25.45 -29.42 45.78
N THR A 15 -24.40 -29.74 46.55
CA THR A 15 -23.60 -28.73 47.25
C THR A 15 -22.10 -29.02 47.28
N LYS A 16 -21.35 -28.19 46.53
CA LYS A 16 -20.05 -27.60 46.93
C LYS A 16 -18.89 -28.56 47.30
N LEU A 17 -18.30 -29.27 46.31
CA LEU A 17 -16.94 -29.84 46.49
C LEU A 17 -16.09 -30.01 45.21
N SER A 18 -16.04 -29.01 44.32
CA SER A 18 -14.94 -28.88 43.33
C SER A 18 -14.90 -27.48 42.74
N LEU A 19 -13.94 -26.65 43.15
CA LEU A 19 -13.74 -25.26 42.67
C LEU A 19 -12.39 -24.68 43.15
N ALA A 20 -11.28 -25.36 42.86
CA ALA A 20 -9.94 -24.96 43.35
C ALA A 20 -8.76 -25.16 42.36
N THR A 21 -8.98 -25.72 41.17
CA THR A 21 -7.89 -26.24 40.31
C THR A 21 -7.99 -25.84 38.83
N LEU A 22 -8.55 -24.67 38.51
CA LEU A 22 -8.58 -24.14 37.13
C LEU A 22 -8.41 -22.62 37.06
N ALA A 23 -7.37 -22.08 37.73
CA ALA A 23 -7.10 -20.64 37.81
C ALA A 23 -5.67 -20.25 37.39
N MET A 24 -4.97 -21.10 36.63
CA MET A 24 -3.52 -20.94 36.40
C MET A 24 -3.05 -21.37 35.00
N PHE A 25 -3.61 -20.80 33.93
CA PHE A 25 -2.85 -20.47 32.71
C PHE A 25 -3.59 -19.48 31.78
N ILE A 26 -3.69 -18.22 32.22
CA ILE A 26 -4.00 -17.09 31.32
C ILE A 26 -2.75 -16.21 31.25
N MET A 27 -1.73 -16.69 30.53
CA MET A 27 -0.64 -15.80 30.10
C MET A 27 -1.20 -14.85 29.04
N PRO A 28 -1.08 -13.52 29.21
CA PRO A 28 -1.40 -12.60 28.13
C PRO A 28 -0.38 -12.79 27.01
N LEU A 29 -0.85 -13.26 25.85
CA LEU A 29 -0.08 -13.20 24.62
C LEU A 29 0.12 -11.72 24.27
N ASN A 30 1.33 -11.21 24.52
CA ASN A 30 1.74 -9.85 24.17
C ASN A 30 1.91 -9.75 22.65
N THR A 31 0.79 -9.76 21.93
CA THR A 31 0.72 -9.54 20.48
C THR A 31 1.12 -8.10 20.19
N SER A 32 2.40 -7.90 19.86
CA SER A 32 2.88 -6.63 19.35
C SER A 32 2.21 -6.33 18.01
N ALA A 33 1.25 -5.40 18.01
CA ALA A 33 0.63 -4.93 16.79
C ALA A 33 1.70 -4.29 15.88
N ALA A 34 2.01 -4.95 14.77
CA ALA A 34 3.01 -4.48 13.82
C ALA A 34 2.52 -3.22 13.11
N SER A 35 2.93 -2.05 13.62
CA SER A 35 2.69 -0.77 12.95
C SER A 35 3.55 -0.69 11.69
N PHE A 36 2.92 -0.56 10.53
CA PHE A 36 3.62 -0.36 9.26
C PHE A 36 4.45 0.91 9.29
N LYS A 37 5.69 0.84 8.82
CA LYS A 37 6.59 1.99 8.78
C LYS A 37 6.21 2.90 7.60
N PRO A 38 6.45 4.22 7.67
CA PRO A 38 6.02 5.15 6.62
C PRO A 38 6.49 4.77 5.20
N TYR A 39 7.72 4.29 5.04
CA TYR A 39 8.26 3.85 3.75
C TYR A 39 7.58 2.58 3.19
N GLU A 40 7.07 1.71 4.06
CA GLU A 40 6.32 0.50 3.68
C GLU A 40 4.93 0.91 3.16
N VAL A 41 4.29 1.89 3.81
CA VAL A 41 3.02 2.49 3.36
C VAL A 41 3.18 3.22 2.03
N LYS A 42 4.25 4.03 1.86
CA LYS A 42 4.60 4.67 0.59
C LYS A 42 4.72 3.65 -0.55
N ALA A 43 5.53 2.59 -0.35
CA ALA A 43 5.73 1.55 -1.35
C ALA A 43 4.41 0.86 -1.77
N VAL A 44 3.55 0.52 -0.80
CA VAL A 44 2.21 -0.03 -1.07
C VAL A 44 1.37 0.94 -1.91
N TYR A 45 1.44 2.26 -1.64
CA TYR A 45 0.76 3.26 -2.45
C TYR A 45 1.31 3.37 -3.88
N LEU A 46 2.63 3.34 -4.08
CA LEU A 46 3.23 3.36 -5.43
C LEU A 46 2.74 2.17 -6.28
N PHE A 47 2.83 0.95 -5.74
CA PHE A 47 2.31 -0.24 -6.43
C PHE A 47 0.80 -0.16 -6.68
N ARG A 48 0.02 0.32 -5.70
CA ARG A 48 -1.44 0.49 -5.83
C ARG A 48 -1.82 1.49 -6.93
N ILE A 49 -1.12 2.63 -7.02
CA ILE A 49 -1.34 3.67 -8.02
C ILE A 49 -1.03 3.14 -9.43
N ALA A 50 0.08 2.41 -9.59
CA ALA A 50 0.49 1.82 -10.86
C ALA A 50 -0.55 0.86 -11.49
N ASN A 51 -1.32 0.16 -10.65
CA ASN A 51 -2.41 -0.68 -11.12
C ASN A 51 -3.58 0.10 -11.76
N PHE A 52 -3.70 1.41 -11.49
CA PHE A 52 -4.69 2.30 -12.11
C PHE A 52 -4.14 3.17 -13.26
N ILE A 53 -2.83 3.27 -13.42
CA ILE A 53 -2.20 3.92 -14.59
C ILE A 53 -2.27 2.96 -15.78
N ARG A 54 -2.57 3.48 -16.97
CA ARG A 54 -2.62 2.77 -18.25
C ARG A 54 -1.80 3.57 -19.27
N TRP A 55 -0.79 2.97 -19.90
CA TRP A 55 0.03 3.66 -20.90
C TRP A 55 -0.55 3.48 -22.31
N ASN A 56 -0.34 4.46 -23.19
CA ASN A 56 -0.86 4.41 -24.56
C ASN A 56 -0.21 3.29 -25.39
N ASP A 57 1.04 2.96 -25.09
CA ASP A 57 1.90 1.95 -25.72
C ASP A 57 2.05 0.66 -24.88
N GLU A 58 1.13 0.42 -23.93
CA GLU A 58 1.19 -0.72 -23.00
C GLU A 58 1.24 -2.10 -23.71
N SER A 59 0.80 -2.18 -24.96
CA SER A 59 0.89 -3.39 -25.81
C SER A 59 2.31 -3.70 -26.32
N THR A 60 3.23 -2.73 -26.28
CA THR A 60 4.65 -2.87 -26.65
C THR A 60 5.60 -2.85 -25.44
N MET A 61 5.09 -2.50 -24.25
CA MET A 61 5.83 -2.63 -23.00
C MET A 61 6.11 -4.11 -22.67
N ASN A 62 7.25 -4.39 -22.06
CA ASN A 62 7.59 -5.72 -21.51
C ASN A 62 7.63 -5.72 -19.97
N THR A 63 7.70 -4.54 -19.38
CA THR A 63 7.97 -4.29 -17.96
C THR A 63 7.29 -2.99 -17.54
N VAL A 64 6.97 -2.85 -16.25
CA VAL A 64 6.74 -1.53 -15.62
C VAL A 64 7.92 -1.21 -14.71
N ASN A 65 8.60 -0.11 -15.01
CA ASN A 65 9.80 0.37 -14.35
C ASN A 65 9.44 1.48 -13.38
N PHE A 66 9.63 1.21 -12.09
CA PHE A 66 9.63 2.23 -11.05
C PHE A 66 11.05 2.76 -10.86
N CYS A 67 11.22 4.07 -10.86
CA CYS A 67 12.46 4.74 -10.48
C CYS A 67 12.24 5.47 -9.16
N VAL A 68 12.93 5.06 -8.10
CA VAL A 68 12.77 5.58 -6.74
C VAL A 68 14.00 6.40 -6.37
N ILE A 69 13.84 7.73 -6.31
CA ILE A 69 14.91 8.70 -6.11
C ILE A 69 14.84 9.23 -4.67
N GLY A 70 15.99 9.28 -3.99
CA GLY A 70 16.13 9.76 -2.61
C GLY A 70 15.83 8.74 -1.49
N ASP A 71 14.81 7.88 -1.63
CA ASP A 71 14.37 6.97 -0.56
C ASP A 71 14.72 5.50 -0.84
N GLU A 72 15.92 5.09 -0.44
CA GLU A 72 16.40 3.69 -0.53
C GLU A 72 15.50 2.70 0.24
N LYS A 73 14.77 3.14 1.28
CA LYS A 73 13.89 2.28 2.08
C LYS A 73 12.57 2.04 1.36
N VAL A 74 12.00 3.05 0.69
CA VAL A 74 10.88 2.88 -0.24
C VAL A 74 11.29 1.99 -1.40
N SER A 75 12.48 2.17 -1.97
CA SER A 75 13.00 1.31 -3.05
C SER A 75 13.04 -0.16 -2.62
N LYS A 76 13.70 -0.47 -1.50
CA LYS A 76 13.79 -1.84 -0.96
C LYS A 76 12.42 -2.43 -0.60
N ALA A 77 11.53 -1.63 0.01
CA ALA A 77 10.18 -2.07 0.32
C ALA A 77 9.34 -2.35 -0.93
N LEU A 78 9.44 -1.49 -1.95
CA LEU A 78 8.74 -1.65 -3.22
C LEU A 78 9.18 -2.94 -3.92
N THR A 79 10.49 -3.13 -4.11
CA THR A 79 11.08 -4.36 -4.67
C THR A 79 10.58 -5.61 -3.95
N SER A 80 10.54 -5.59 -2.61
CA SER A 80 10.05 -6.70 -1.80
C SER A 80 8.57 -6.98 -2.02
N ILE A 81 7.70 -5.96 -2.02
CA ILE A 81 6.26 -6.19 -2.22
C ILE A 81 5.88 -6.47 -3.69
N THR A 82 6.73 -6.15 -4.67
CA THR A 82 6.49 -6.43 -6.10
C THR A 82 7.17 -7.71 -6.61
N GLN A 83 8.00 -8.38 -5.79
CA GLN A 83 8.67 -9.62 -6.17
C GLN A 83 7.66 -10.69 -6.65
N GLY A 84 7.88 -11.22 -7.86
CA GLY A 84 6.99 -12.21 -8.47
C GLY A 84 5.63 -11.69 -8.93
N LYS A 85 5.37 -10.38 -8.86
CA LYS A 85 4.12 -9.76 -9.33
C LYS A 85 4.30 -9.08 -10.68
N SER A 86 3.18 -8.93 -11.38
CA SER A 86 3.06 -8.15 -12.61
C SER A 86 1.98 -7.09 -12.48
N ILE A 87 2.08 -6.05 -13.30
CA ILE A 87 0.97 -5.12 -13.56
C ILE A 87 0.40 -5.54 -14.92
N ARG A 88 -0.75 -6.22 -14.91
CA ARG A 88 -1.47 -6.63 -16.14
C ARG A 88 -0.56 -7.41 -17.11
N SER A 89 0.14 -8.41 -16.58
CA SER A 89 1.17 -9.23 -17.25
C SER A 89 2.53 -8.57 -17.52
N LEU A 90 2.69 -7.25 -17.37
CA LEU A 90 4.01 -6.60 -17.42
C LEU A 90 4.80 -6.88 -16.14
N ALA A 91 6.03 -7.39 -16.27
CA ALA A 91 6.90 -7.66 -15.11
C ALA A 91 7.37 -6.36 -14.44
N ILE A 92 7.51 -6.35 -13.12
CA ILE A 92 7.87 -5.13 -12.38
C ILE A 92 9.39 -5.05 -12.17
N GLN A 93 9.97 -3.90 -12.49
CA GLN A 93 11.36 -3.56 -12.16
C GLN A 93 11.41 -2.31 -11.26
N VAL A 94 12.39 -2.23 -10.38
CA VAL A 94 12.59 -1.11 -9.45
C VAL A 94 14.06 -0.69 -9.51
N HIS A 95 14.26 0.59 -9.85
CA HIS A 95 15.56 1.23 -10.04
C HIS A 95 15.74 2.35 -8.99
N GLN A 96 16.98 2.70 -8.67
CA GLN A 96 17.32 3.78 -7.70
C GLN A 96 17.86 5.06 -8.36
N LEU A 97 17.77 5.13 -9.69
CA LEU A 97 18.27 6.22 -10.52
C LEU A 97 17.23 6.54 -11.60
N VAL A 98 17.22 7.78 -12.08
CA VAL A 98 16.42 8.15 -13.26
C VAL A 98 17.04 7.49 -14.49
N THR A 99 16.21 6.89 -15.34
CA THR A 99 16.58 6.30 -16.61
C THR A 99 15.62 6.78 -17.70
N PRO A 100 15.98 6.72 -19.00
CA PRO A 100 15.04 7.00 -20.09
C PRO A 100 13.86 6.02 -20.20
N LYS A 101 13.80 5.00 -19.32
CA LYS A 101 12.76 3.96 -19.28
C LYS A 101 11.97 3.98 -17.95
N CYS A 102 11.91 5.12 -17.25
CA CYS A 102 11.08 5.23 -16.05
C CYS A 102 9.62 5.43 -16.44
N ASP A 103 8.80 4.40 -16.27
CA ASP A 103 7.36 4.45 -16.55
C ASP A 103 6.63 5.13 -15.37
N ILE A 104 7.17 4.96 -14.16
CA ILE A 104 6.81 5.70 -12.95
C ILE A 104 8.09 6.20 -12.27
N THR A 105 8.17 7.49 -11.95
CA THR A 105 9.24 8.05 -11.10
C THR A 105 8.65 8.53 -9.79
N TYR A 106 9.16 8.02 -8.67
CA TYR A 106 8.90 8.53 -7.34
C TYR A 106 10.13 9.31 -6.83
N LEU A 107 9.93 10.57 -6.44
CA LEU A 107 10.96 11.44 -5.88
C LEU A 107 10.62 11.72 -4.41
N SER A 108 11.52 11.40 -3.48
CA SER A 108 11.34 11.70 -2.05
C SER A 108 12.11 12.93 -1.57
N ASP A 109 13.06 13.39 -2.37
CA ASP A 109 13.86 14.59 -2.14
C ASP A 109 13.94 15.37 -3.45
N LEU A 110 14.19 16.68 -3.35
CA LEU A 110 14.37 17.60 -4.48
C LEU A 110 15.44 18.63 -4.11
N ASP A 111 16.68 18.35 -4.51
CA ASP A 111 17.63 19.43 -4.79
C ASP A 111 16.98 20.34 -5.85
N ASN A 112 16.92 21.64 -5.56
CA ASN A 112 15.90 22.54 -6.11
C ASN A 112 15.92 22.73 -7.64
N ASP A 113 16.97 22.29 -8.33
CA ASP A 113 17.11 22.33 -9.79
C ASP A 113 16.72 21.02 -10.51
N GLU A 114 16.56 19.88 -9.82
CA GLU A 114 16.43 18.57 -10.51
C GLU A 114 15.03 18.31 -11.08
N PHE A 115 13.94 18.69 -10.39
CA PHE A 115 12.57 18.48 -10.92
C PHE A 115 12.15 19.53 -11.95
N SER A 116 12.81 19.48 -13.09
CA SER A 116 12.27 20.05 -14.32
C SER A 116 11.22 19.10 -14.90
N ARG A 117 9.96 19.55 -14.98
CA ARG A 117 8.89 18.88 -15.76
C ARG A 117 9.32 18.50 -17.19
N LYS A 118 10.28 19.23 -17.77
CA LYS A 118 10.82 19.01 -19.13
C LYS A 118 11.88 17.90 -19.20
N ALA A 119 12.43 17.45 -18.07
CA ALA A 119 13.43 16.38 -18.00
C ALA A 119 12.80 14.97 -17.92
N HIS A 120 11.50 14.88 -17.63
CA HIS A 120 10.75 13.62 -17.64
C HIS A 120 10.07 13.38 -18.99
N SER A 121 9.96 12.11 -19.39
CA SER A 121 9.24 11.71 -20.60
C SER A 121 7.73 11.93 -20.42
N PRO A 122 6.97 12.28 -21.49
CA PRO A 122 5.51 12.24 -21.46
C PRO A 122 4.92 10.89 -21.04
N HIS A 123 5.64 9.77 -21.27
CA HIS A 123 5.26 8.44 -20.80
C HIS A 123 5.40 8.26 -19.27
N THR A 124 6.25 9.05 -18.60
CA THR A 124 6.54 8.91 -17.15
C THR A 124 5.44 9.51 -16.29
N VAL A 125 4.88 8.73 -15.35
CA VAL A 125 4.05 9.29 -14.27
C VAL A 125 4.93 9.68 -13.08
N THR A 126 4.90 10.96 -12.68
CA THR A 126 5.71 11.47 -11.56
C THR A 126 4.91 11.52 -10.26
N ILE A 127 5.51 10.99 -9.20
CA ILE A 127 4.94 10.87 -7.85
C ILE A 127 5.93 11.43 -6.82
N SER A 128 5.46 12.09 -5.77
CA SER A 128 6.29 12.51 -4.63
C SER A 128 5.45 12.61 -3.35
N ASP A 129 6.06 12.59 -2.18
CA ASP A 129 5.44 13.00 -0.90
C ASP A 129 5.88 14.40 -0.43
N ILE A 130 6.59 15.16 -1.29
CA ILE A 130 7.01 16.53 -1.03
C ILE A 130 5.79 17.48 -1.10
N PRO A 131 5.64 18.43 -0.16
CA PRO A 131 4.53 19.38 -0.18
C PRO A 131 4.49 20.24 -1.45
N ASN A 132 3.29 20.45 -2.00
CA ASN A 132 3.01 21.27 -3.18
C ASN A 132 3.67 20.75 -4.47
N PHE A 133 4.02 19.46 -4.52
CA PHE A 133 4.65 18.83 -5.67
C PHE A 133 3.80 18.96 -6.95
N THR A 134 2.47 18.90 -6.84
CA THR A 134 1.58 19.08 -8.01
C THR A 134 1.62 20.50 -8.59
N ASP A 135 1.83 21.53 -7.77
CA ASP A 135 1.97 22.92 -8.20
C ASP A 135 3.30 23.12 -8.95
N MET A 136 4.39 22.55 -8.40
CA MET A 136 5.69 22.46 -9.08
C MET A 136 5.58 21.72 -10.43
N GLY A 137 4.70 20.72 -10.51
CA GLY A 137 4.35 20.04 -11.75
C GLY A 137 4.18 18.54 -11.70
N GLY A 138 4.28 17.95 -10.53
CA GLY A 138 4.02 16.54 -10.27
C GLY A 138 2.63 16.11 -10.72
N VAL A 139 2.50 14.85 -11.12
CA VAL A 139 1.20 14.28 -11.49
C VAL A 139 0.43 13.89 -10.23
N ILE A 140 1.12 13.33 -9.24
CA ILE A 140 0.54 12.83 -7.99
C ILE A 140 1.41 13.20 -6.77
N GLU A 141 0.82 13.86 -5.78
CA GLU A 141 1.43 14.09 -4.46
C GLU A 141 0.85 13.08 -3.44
N LEU A 142 1.68 12.49 -2.59
CA LEU A 142 1.29 11.57 -1.52
C LEU A 142 1.23 12.36 -0.20
N THR A 143 0.06 12.93 0.08
CA THR A 143 -0.14 13.88 1.19
C THR A 143 -0.91 13.25 2.36
N HIS A 144 -0.77 13.80 3.56
CA HIS A 144 -1.41 13.27 4.78
C HIS A 144 -2.69 14.03 5.12
N ILE A 145 -3.82 13.31 5.17
CA ILE A 145 -5.15 13.86 5.47
C ILE A 145 -5.81 12.92 6.49
N ASP A 146 -6.30 13.47 7.61
CA ASP A 146 -6.89 12.68 8.72
C ASP A 146 -5.92 11.61 9.28
N ASN A 147 -4.63 11.94 9.35
CA ASN A 147 -3.52 11.03 9.68
C ASN A 147 -3.43 9.78 8.76
N LYS A 148 -3.90 9.89 7.51
CA LYS A 148 -3.81 8.85 6.48
C LYS A 148 -3.15 9.41 5.22
N LEU A 149 -2.17 8.70 4.69
CA LEU A 149 -1.61 9.01 3.36
C LEU A 149 -2.71 8.85 2.30
N LYS A 150 -2.88 9.85 1.44
CA LYS A 150 -3.80 9.86 0.29
C LYS A 150 -3.07 10.47 -0.92
N PRO A 151 -3.25 9.92 -2.15
CA PRO A 151 -2.80 10.61 -3.36
C PRO A 151 -3.64 11.87 -3.61
N LYS A 152 -3.00 12.95 -4.07
CA LYS A 152 -3.58 14.20 -4.57
C LYS A 152 -3.16 14.32 -6.04
N ILE A 153 -4.13 14.31 -6.96
CA ILE A 153 -3.90 14.13 -8.39
C ILE A 153 -4.28 15.40 -9.14
N ASN A 154 -3.33 15.96 -9.88
CA ASN A 154 -3.55 17.16 -10.68
C ASN A 154 -3.92 16.80 -12.12
N LEU A 155 -5.19 16.95 -12.50
CA LEU A 155 -5.65 16.51 -13.82
C LEU A 155 -4.98 17.32 -14.94
N VAL A 156 -4.75 18.62 -14.76
CA VAL A 156 -4.09 19.49 -15.74
C VAL A 156 -2.67 18.99 -16.03
N ASN A 157 -1.96 18.42 -15.04
CA ASN A 157 -0.69 17.74 -15.27
C ASN A 157 -0.88 16.38 -15.97
N THR A 158 -1.87 15.55 -15.61
CA THR A 158 -2.15 14.28 -16.32
C THR A 158 -2.44 14.47 -17.81
N ARG A 159 -3.14 15.55 -18.20
CA ARG A 159 -3.50 15.89 -19.60
C ARG A 159 -2.29 16.07 -20.54
N ARG A 160 -1.06 16.09 -20.03
CA ARG A 160 0.19 16.25 -20.79
C ARG A 160 1.00 14.95 -20.94
N GLY A 161 0.53 13.85 -20.35
CA GLY A 161 1.20 12.55 -20.42
C GLY A 161 0.61 11.60 -21.46
N GLU A 162 1.37 10.58 -21.82
CA GLU A 162 1.00 9.52 -22.76
C GLU A 162 0.36 8.31 -22.04
N TYR A 163 -0.47 8.61 -21.04
CA TYR A 163 -1.11 7.65 -20.16
C TYR A 163 -2.48 8.16 -19.66
N VAL A 164 -3.31 7.23 -19.18
CA VAL A 164 -4.61 7.50 -18.56
C VAL A 164 -4.60 6.97 -17.13
N ILE A 165 -4.99 7.83 -16.18
CA ILE A 165 -5.25 7.42 -14.79
C ILE A 165 -6.72 6.99 -14.67
N GLY A 166 -6.97 5.73 -14.33
CA GLY A 166 -8.31 5.17 -14.18
C GLY A 166 -9.10 5.82 -13.04
N SER A 167 -10.36 6.19 -13.31
CA SER A 167 -11.28 6.87 -12.36
C SER A 167 -11.61 6.10 -11.07
N ASN A 168 -11.15 4.86 -10.92
CA ASN A 168 -11.21 4.16 -9.64
C ASN A 168 -10.16 4.65 -8.63
N LEU A 169 -9.06 5.28 -9.09
CA LEU A 169 -8.10 5.93 -8.20
C LEU A 169 -8.66 7.24 -7.61
N SER A 170 -9.44 8.02 -8.37
CA SER A 170 -10.01 9.28 -7.84
C SER A 170 -10.95 9.08 -6.66
N ARG A 171 -11.60 7.90 -6.54
CA ARG A 171 -12.44 7.54 -5.39
C ARG A 171 -11.69 7.43 -4.06
N ILE A 172 -10.34 7.34 -4.11
CA ILE A 172 -9.45 7.24 -2.95
C ILE A 172 -8.40 8.35 -2.92
N ALA A 173 -8.56 9.37 -3.76
CA ALA A 173 -7.64 10.48 -3.94
C ALA A 173 -8.31 11.83 -3.65
N ILE A 174 -7.50 12.86 -3.45
CA ILE A 174 -7.89 14.24 -3.75
C ILE A 174 -7.67 14.46 -5.25
N VAL A 175 -8.52 15.25 -5.89
CA VAL A 175 -8.39 15.61 -7.31
C VAL A 175 -8.48 17.12 -7.45
N GLU A 176 -7.55 17.70 -8.20
CA GLU A 176 -7.39 19.15 -8.39
C GLU A 176 -7.11 19.49 -9.87
N GLY A 177 -7.33 20.77 -10.22
CA GLY A 177 -7.18 21.30 -11.58
C GLY A 177 -8.27 20.79 -12.53
N GLN A 178 -9.26 21.63 -12.83
CA GLN A 178 -10.30 21.32 -13.82
C GLN A 178 -9.81 21.75 -15.22
#